data_AF-A0A392LYP7-F1
#
_entry.id   AF-A0A392LYP7-F1
#
_cell.length_a   1.000
_cell.length_b   1.000
_cell.length_c   1.000
_cell.angle_alpha   90.00
_cell.angle_beta   90.00
_cell.angle_gamma   90.00
#
_symmetry.space_group_name_H-M   'P 1'
#
loop_
_entity.id
_entity.type
_entity.pdbx_description
1 polymer ?
#
loop_
_entity_poly.entity_id
_entity_poly.type
_entity_poly.pdbx_seq_one_letter_code
_entity_poly.pdbx_strand_id
1 'polypeptide(L)'
;FKEITSRFDDIADGKNKFLLQERVTVRERSAEVAEWRQTSSIIVEPKVYGRENDKEKIVDFLLTQARGSDFLSIYPIVGLGGIGKTTLAQLVYNDHRNLSQEKSVMP
;
A
#
# COMPACT_ATOMS: atom_id res chain seq x y z
N PHE A 1 31.75 -26.16 -15.49
CA PHE A 1 32.53 -24.91 -15.38
C PHE A 1 32.31 -23.99 -16.58
N LYS A 2 32.66 -24.38 -17.82
CA LYS A 2 32.45 -23.55 -19.02
C LYS A 2 31.01 -23.06 -19.24
N GLU A 3 30.03 -23.91 -18.96
CA GLU A 3 28.61 -23.57 -19.08
C GLU A 3 28.18 -22.44 -18.13
N ILE A 4 28.69 -22.45 -16.90
CA ILE A 4 28.38 -21.42 -15.90
C ILE A 4 28.96 -20.08 -16.34
N THR A 5 30.21 -20.09 -16.85
CA THR A 5 30.86 -18.88 -17.36
C THR A 5 30.11 -18.30 -18.54
N SER A 6 29.71 -19.13 -19.51
CA SER A 6 28.91 -18.69 -20.67
C SER A 6 27.60 -18.02 -20.24
N ARG A 7 26.91 -18.59 -19.25
CA ARG A 7 25.67 -18.00 -18.72
C ARG A 7 25.90 -16.65 -18.05
N PHE A 8 27.05 -16.43 -17.41
CA PHE A 8 27.39 -15.13 -16.85
C PHE A 8 27.65 -14.09 -17.93
N ASP A 9 28.33 -14.47 -19.02
CA ASP A 9 28.58 -13.60 -20.16
C ASP A 9 27.25 -13.18 -20.84
N ASP A 10 26.32 -14.11 -21.04
CA ASP A 10 25.00 -13.83 -21.60
C ASP A 10 24.20 -12.82 -20.75
N ILE A 11 24.32 -12.92 -19.42
CA ILE A 11 23.67 -11.99 -18.48
C ILE A 11 24.33 -10.60 -18.54
N ALA A 12 25.66 -10.55 -18.67
CA ALA A 12 26.40 -9.29 -18.81
C ALA A 12 26.05 -8.57 -20.12
N ASP A 13 25.95 -9.31 -21.22
CA ASP A 13 25.53 -8.79 -22.52
C ASP A 13 24.07 -8.31 -22.48
N GLY A 14 23.19 -9.06 -21.82
CA GLY A 14 21.82 -8.65 -21.56
C GLY A 14 21.75 -7.32 -20.80
N LYS A 15 22.53 -7.17 -19.72
CA LYS A 15 22.61 -5.93 -18.93
C LYS A 15 22.94 -4.73 -19.82
N ASN A 16 23.94 -4.87 -20.68
CA ASN A 16 24.39 -3.81 -21.59
C ASN A 16 23.36 -3.51 -22.69
N LYS A 17 22.79 -4.54 -23.31
CA LYS A 17 21.80 -4.41 -24.38
C LYS A 17 20.54 -3.67 -23.94
N PHE A 18 20.12 -3.89 -22.71
CA PHE A 18 18.93 -3.24 -22.13
C PHE A 18 19.27 -1.98 -21.33
N LEU A 19 20.53 -1.53 -21.35
CA LEU A 19 21.02 -0.35 -20.62
C LEU A 19 20.64 -0.40 -19.13
N LEU A 20 20.66 -1.59 -18.54
CA LEU A 20 20.27 -1.79 -17.14
C LEU A 20 21.32 -1.15 -16.24
N GLN A 21 20.93 -0.07 -15.59
CA GLN A 21 21.75 0.57 -14.59
C GLN A 21 21.70 -0.23 -13.30
N GLU A 22 22.88 -0.46 -12.72
CA GLU A 22 22.99 -1.01 -11.39
C GLU A 22 22.46 0.01 -10.40
N ARG A 23 21.22 -0.21 -9.95
CA ARG A 23 20.67 0.56 -8.84
C ARG A 23 21.44 0.18 -7.59
N VAL A 24 22.34 1.05 -7.17
CA VAL A 24 22.81 1.13 -5.80
C VAL A 24 21.56 1.25 -4.93
N THR A 25 21.18 0.18 -4.22
CA THR A 25 20.13 0.23 -3.20
C THR A 25 20.68 0.88 -1.93
N VAL A 26 21.38 2.01 -2.05
CA VAL A 26 21.42 2.92 -0.91
C VAL A 26 19.99 3.44 -0.87
N ARG A 27 19.24 2.96 0.11
CA ARG A 27 17.97 3.52 0.48
C ARG A 27 18.27 4.87 1.13
N GLU A 28 18.79 5.80 0.33
CA GLU A 28 18.77 7.21 0.66
C GLU A 28 17.29 7.52 0.76
N ARG A 29 16.77 7.56 1.98
CA ARG A 29 15.54 8.29 2.25
C ARG A 29 15.89 9.75 2.05
N SER A 30 16.13 10.16 0.82
CA SER A 30 16.09 11.58 0.48
C SER A 30 14.68 12.06 0.84
N ALA A 31 14.57 13.30 1.31
CA ALA A 31 13.28 13.90 1.63
C ALA A 31 12.31 13.78 0.45
N GLU A 32 12.83 13.88 -0.78
CA GLU A 32 12.09 13.74 -2.04
C GLU A 32 11.47 12.34 -2.24
N VAL A 33 12.19 11.25 -1.93
CA VAL A 33 11.64 9.88 -2.00
C VAL A 33 10.61 9.64 -0.90
N ALA A 34 10.74 10.31 0.25
CA ALA A 34 9.76 10.23 1.33
C ALA A 34 8.46 10.95 0.96
N GLU A 35 8.54 12.14 0.34
CA GLU A 35 7.39 12.90 -0.15
C GLU A 35 6.59 12.11 -1.19
N TRP A 36 7.25 11.53 -2.20
CA TRP A 36 6.52 10.79 -3.25
C TRP A 36 5.80 9.53 -2.74
N ARG A 37 6.21 8.98 -1.60
CA ARG A 37 5.57 7.81 -0.98
C ARG A 37 4.47 8.17 0.00
N GLN A 38 4.20 9.45 0.22
CA GLN A 38 3.07 9.85 1.04
C GLN A 38 1.76 9.43 0.38
N THR A 39 0.85 8.95 1.20
CA THR A 39 -0.48 8.51 0.78
C THR A 39 -1.50 9.34 1.50
N SER A 40 -2.51 9.85 0.79
CA SER A 40 -3.60 10.63 1.39
C SER A 40 -4.84 9.77 1.62
N SER A 41 -5.81 10.27 2.38
CA SER A 41 -7.13 9.65 2.51
C SER A 41 -8.05 9.96 1.33
N ILE A 42 -7.68 10.88 0.43
CA ILE A 42 -8.49 11.28 -0.71
C ILE A 42 -8.57 10.10 -1.68
N ILE A 43 -9.79 9.67 -1.98
CA ILE A 43 -10.02 8.66 -3.02
C ILE A 43 -9.80 9.33 -4.37
N VAL A 44 -8.74 8.90 -5.06
CA VAL A 44 -8.43 9.35 -6.42
C VAL A 44 -9.22 8.52 -7.44
N GLU A 45 -9.43 7.24 -7.17
CA GLU A 45 -10.13 6.32 -8.05
C GLU A 45 -11.65 6.33 -7.81
N PRO A 46 -12.47 6.69 -8.82
CA PRO A 46 -13.93 6.78 -8.64
C PRO A 46 -14.58 5.41 -8.34
N LYS A 47 -13.89 4.31 -8.64
CA LYS A 47 -14.39 2.95 -8.40
C LYS A 47 -13.25 1.96 -8.21
N VAL A 48 -13.37 1.13 -7.17
CA VAL A 48 -12.48 0.02 -6.87
C VAL A 48 -13.30 -1.27 -6.92
N TYR A 49 -12.71 -2.33 -7.48
CA TYR A 49 -13.38 -3.61 -7.71
C TYR A 49 -12.72 -4.73 -6.92
N GLY A 50 -13.50 -5.74 -6.52
CA GLY A 50 -13.00 -6.98 -5.91
C GLY A 50 -12.54 -6.81 -4.46
N ARG A 51 -12.83 -5.66 -3.85
CA ARG A 51 -12.49 -5.30 -2.46
C ARG A 51 -13.72 -5.08 -1.58
N GLU A 52 -14.91 -5.34 -2.11
CA GLU A 52 -16.18 -5.08 -1.42
C GLU A 52 -16.27 -5.89 -0.12
N ASN A 53 -15.93 -7.17 -0.18
CA ASN A 53 -15.96 -8.07 0.97
C ASN A 53 -14.87 -7.73 2.00
N ASP A 54 -13.67 -7.39 1.54
CA ASP A 54 -12.58 -6.98 2.44
C ASP A 54 -12.95 -5.69 3.18
N LYS A 55 -13.50 -4.71 2.46
CA LYS A 55 -13.99 -3.46 3.05
C LYS A 55 -15.06 -3.72 4.10
N GLU A 56 -16.05 -4.56 3.76
CA GLU A 56 -17.17 -4.84 4.67
C GLU A 56 -16.72 -5.48 5.98
N LYS A 57 -15.81 -6.45 5.93
CA LYS A 57 -15.24 -7.10 7.12
C LYS A 57 -14.53 -6.10 8.04
N ILE A 58 -13.76 -5.18 7.45
CA ILE A 58 -13.02 -4.20 8.23
C ILE A 58 -13.99 -3.19 8.85
N VAL A 59 -14.96 -2.69 8.09
CA VAL A 59 -15.97 -1.74 8.60
C VAL A 59 -16.80 -2.39 9.70
N ASP A 60 -17.27 -3.63 9.54
CA ASP A 60 -18.00 -4.34 10.58
C ASP A 60 -17.18 -4.48 11.87
N PHE A 61 -15.92 -4.92 11.77
CA PHE A 61 -15.00 -4.97 12.91
C PHE A 61 -14.87 -3.61 13.61
N LEU A 62 -14.70 -2.53 12.84
CA LEU A 62 -14.56 -1.18 13.38
C LEU A 62 -15.83 -0.69 14.07
N LEU A 63 -17.01 -1.00 13.53
CA LEU A 63 -18.30 -0.55 14.06
C LEU A 63 -18.83 -1.41 15.22
N THR A 64 -18.30 -2.61 15.41
CA THR A 64 -18.76 -3.56 16.44
C THR A 64 -17.69 -3.81 17.49
N GLN A 65 -16.71 -4.64 17.15
CA GLN A 65 -15.68 -5.15 18.06
C GLN A 65 -14.76 -4.03 18.57
N ALA A 66 -14.32 -3.14 17.68
CA ALA A 66 -13.40 -2.06 18.05
C ALA A 66 -14.09 -0.96 18.88
N ARG A 67 -15.36 -0.65 18.59
CA ARG A 67 -16.12 0.38 19.33
C ARG A 67 -16.43 0.01 20.77
N GLY A 68 -16.61 -1.29 21.06
CA GLY A 68 -16.92 -1.78 22.40
C GLY A 68 -15.70 -2.13 23.24
N SER A 69 -14.49 -1.85 22.77
CA SER A 69 -13.26 -2.22 23.48
C SER A 69 -12.79 -1.10 24.41
N ASP A 70 -12.51 -1.44 25.66
CA ASP A 70 -11.86 -0.54 26.63
C ASP A 70 -10.36 -0.29 26.30
N PHE A 71 -9.82 -0.99 25.30
CA PHE A 71 -8.42 -0.93 24.88
C PHE A 71 -8.27 -0.51 23.42
N LEU A 72 -7.07 -0.02 23.06
CA LEU A 72 -6.74 0.31 21.68
C LEU A 72 -6.87 -0.92 20.77
N SER A 73 -7.80 -0.84 19.82
CA SER A 73 -8.03 -1.89 18.81
C SER A 73 -7.28 -1.58 17.51
N ILE A 74 -6.59 -2.58 16.94
CA ILE A 74 -5.77 -2.45 15.74
C ILE A 74 -6.21 -3.49 14.70
N TYR A 75 -6.40 -3.06 13.45
CA TYR A 75 -6.67 -3.95 12.31
C TYR A 75 -5.54 -3.86 11.26
N PRO A 76 -4.56 -4.78 11.26
CA PRO A 76 -3.42 -4.70 10.35
C PRO A 76 -3.77 -5.18 8.92
N ILE A 77 -3.42 -4.38 7.91
CA ILE A 77 -3.52 -4.77 6.49
C ILE A 77 -2.12 -5.17 5.99
N VAL A 78 -1.91 -6.46 5.73
CA VAL A 78 -0.61 -7.03 5.33
C VAL A 78 -0.66 -7.65 3.94
N GLY A 79 0.47 -7.65 3.24
CA GLY A 79 0.58 -8.23 1.89
C GLY A 79 1.68 -7.60 1.05
N LEU A 80 1.94 -8.20 -0.11
CA LEU A 80 2.97 -7.76 -1.07
C LEU A 80 2.75 -6.31 -1.55
N GLY A 81 3.83 -5.69 -2.05
CA GLY A 81 3.77 -4.37 -2.68
C GLY A 81 2.84 -4.35 -3.90
N GLY A 82 2.19 -3.22 -4.17
CA GLY A 82 1.35 -3.04 -5.37
C GLY A 82 -0.04 -3.71 -5.33
N ILE A 83 -0.37 -4.49 -4.30
CA ILE A 83 -1.66 -5.21 -4.23
C ILE A 83 -2.87 -4.32 -3.86
N GLY A 84 -2.67 -3.02 -3.62
CA GLY A 84 -3.75 -2.09 -3.27
C GLY A 84 -4.11 -2.03 -1.78
N LYS A 85 -3.15 -2.25 -0.87
CA LYS A 85 -3.38 -2.12 0.59
C LYS A 85 -3.85 -0.71 1.00
N THR A 86 -3.13 0.30 0.53
CA THR A 86 -3.48 1.71 0.77
C THR A 86 -4.85 2.03 0.18
N THR A 87 -5.16 1.53 -1.01
CA THR A 87 -6.47 1.69 -1.66
C THR A 87 -7.59 1.11 -0.79
N LEU A 88 -7.41 -0.08 -0.22
CA LEU A 88 -8.38 -0.65 0.72
C LEU A 88 -8.55 0.21 1.98
N ALA A 89 -7.45 0.72 2.55
CA ALA A 89 -7.51 1.61 3.70
C ALA A 89 -8.29 2.91 3.40
N GLN A 90 -8.08 3.50 2.23
CA GLN A 90 -8.83 4.68 1.77
C GLN A 90 -10.33 4.37 1.63
N LEU A 91 -10.70 3.21 1.05
CA LEU A 91 -12.11 2.80 0.92
C LEU A 91 -12.80 2.63 2.27
N VAL A 92 -12.10 2.03 3.24
CA VAL A 92 -12.63 1.86 4.60
C VAL A 92 -12.78 3.21 5.28
N TYR A 93 -11.74 4.05 5.25
CA TYR A 93 -11.76 5.35 5.91
C TYR A 93 -12.92 6.24 5.42
N ASN A 94 -13.16 6.26 4.11
CA ASN A 94 -14.23 7.07 3.51
C ASN A 94 -15.60 6.36 3.48
N ASP A 95 -15.77 5.20 4.13
CA ASP A 95 -17.09 4.57 4.21
C ASP A 95 -18.04 5.46 5.03
N HIS A 96 -19.18 5.82 4.45
CA HIS A 96 -20.16 6.73 5.05
C HIS A 96 -20.66 6.31 6.44
N ARG A 97 -20.60 5.01 6.78
CA ARG A 97 -20.96 4.51 8.12
C ARG A 97 -19.95 4.94 9.20
N ASN A 98 -18.75 5.32 8.79
CA ASN A 98 -17.73 5.89 9.66
C ASN A 98 -17.94 7.40 9.90
N LEU A 99 -18.74 8.09 9.06
CA LEU A 99 -18.98 9.55 9.15
C LEU A 99 -19.91 9.97 10.30
N SER A 100 -20.42 9.03 11.11
CA SER A 100 -21.28 9.34 12.26
C SER A 100 -20.57 10.09 13.40
N GLN A 101 -19.29 10.49 13.24
CA GLN A 101 -18.52 11.17 14.29
C GLN A 101 -17.74 12.43 13.81
N GLU A 102 -17.86 12.86 12.55
CA GLU A 102 -17.01 13.94 12.01
C GLU A 102 -17.79 15.14 11.42
N LYS A 103 -19.01 15.43 11.90
CA LYS A 103 -19.67 16.71 11.62
C LYS A 103 -19.55 17.76 12.73
N SER A 104 -18.85 17.47 13.83
CA SER A 104 -18.75 18.42 14.95
C SER A 104 -17.39 19.11 15.09
N VAL A 105 -16.35 18.76 14.33
CA VAL A 105 -15.03 19.36 14.54
C VAL A 105 -14.31 19.58 13.21
N MET A 106 -14.73 20.59 12.45
CA MET A 106 -13.83 21.53 11.78
C MET A 106 -14.63 22.83 11.54
N PRO A 107 -14.06 24.02 11.84
CA PRO A 107 -14.60 25.31 11.38
C PRO A 107 -14.48 25.48 9.86
#